data_AF-A0AAJ0ACN7-F1
#
_entry.id   AF-A0AAJ0ACN7-F1
#
_cell.length_a   1.000
_cell.length_b   1.000
_cell.length_c   1.000
_cell.angle_alpha   90.00
_cell.angle_beta   90.00
_cell.angle_gamma   90.00
#
_symmetry.space_group_name_H-M   'P 1'
#
loop_
_entity.id
_entity.type
_entity.pdbx_description
1 polymer ?
#
loop_
_entity_poly.entity_id
_entity_poly.type
_entity_poly.pdbx_seq_one_letter_code
_entity_poly.pdbx_strand_id
1 'polypeptide(L)' 'EPGVVRIYTDGSGINGHVGAAAVIINPPVDDISSKQLEYMGTSASSTVYAAELKGLVLALQMILDIHKSSNRPGK' A
#
# COMPACT_ATOMS: atom_id res chain seq x y z
N GLU A 1 10.83 -6.78 16.63
CA GLU A 1 12.06 -7.21 15.94
C GLU A 1 12.60 -6.04 15.13
N PRO A 2 13.82 -5.58 15.43
CA PRO A 2 14.51 -4.59 14.61
C PRO A 2 14.60 -5.09 13.16
N GLY A 3 14.24 -4.25 12.18
CA GLY A 3 14.27 -4.60 10.76
C GLY A 3 12.99 -5.25 10.20
N VAL A 4 11.96 -5.50 11.00
CA VAL A 4 10.67 -5.99 10.49
C VAL A 4 9.78 -4.83 10.05
N VAL A 5 9.47 -4.81 8.75
CA VAL A 5 8.47 -3.91 8.16
C VAL A 5 7.08 -4.56 8.27
N ARG A 6 6.10 -3.82 8.80
CA ARG A 6 4.71 -4.27 8.90
C ARG A 6 3.84 -3.37 8.04
N ILE A 7 3.22 -3.98 7.04
CA ILE A 7 2.26 -3.33 6.16
C ILE A 7 0.93 -4.06 6.30
N TYR A 8 -0.13 -3.30 6.50
CA TYR A 8 -1.50 -3.79 6.60
C TYR A 8 -2.24 -3.38 5.34
N THR A 9 -2.91 -4.33 4.71
CA THR A 9 -3.66 -4.11 3.48
C THR A 9 -5.13 -4.40 3.71
N ASP A 10 -5.98 -3.70 2.95
CA ASP A 10 -7.42 -3.94 2.95
C ASP A 10 -7.99 -3.64 1.56
N GLY A 11 -8.87 -4.51 1.08
CA GLY A 11 -9.72 -4.28 -0.08
C GLY A 11 -11.15 -4.02 0.37
N SER A 12 -11.75 -2.90 -0.03
CA SER A 12 -13.08 -2.52 0.45
C SER A 12 -14.03 -2.20 -0.68
N GLY A 13 -15.30 -2.56 -0.47
CA GLY A 13 -16.43 -2.17 -1.30
C GLY A 13 -17.41 -1.35 -0.45
N ILE A 14 -17.67 -0.10 -0.81
CA ILE A 14 -18.64 0.77 -0.12
C ILE A 14 -19.45 1.59 -1.12
N ASN A 15 -20.77 1.66 -0.92
CA ASN A 15 -21.69 2.44 -1.76
C ASN A 15 -21.56 2.17 -3.27
N GLY A 16 -21.31 0.92 -3.68
CA GLY A 16 -21.15 0.55 -5.10
C GLY A 16 -19.79 0.90 -5.71
N HIS A 17 -18.81 1.28 -4.88
CA HIS A 17 -17.44 1.61 -5.26
C HIS A 17 -16.45 0.64 -4.61
N VAL A 18 -15.35 0.38 -5.30
CA VAL A 18 -14.30 -0.54 -4.85
C VAL A 18 -12.96 0.19 -4.79
N GLY A 19 -12.19 -0.06 -3.73
CA GLY A 19 -10.85 0.48 -3.58
C GLY A 19 -9.96 -0.37 -2.69
N ALA A 20 -8.67 -0.13 -2.78
CA ALA A 20 -7.63 -0.81 -2.02
C ALA A 20 -6.82 0.17 -1.18
N ALA A 21 -6.31 -0.31 -0.05
CA ALA A 21 -5.42 0.44 0.82
C ALA A 21 -4.23 -0.42 1.26
N ALA A 22 -3.10 0.24 1.47
CA ALA A 22 -1.96 -0.29 2.20
C ALA A 22 -1.48 0.77 3.19
N VAL A 23 -1.12 0.36 4.40
CA VAL A 23 -0.66 1.24 5.49
C VAL A 23 0.58 0.64 6.14
N ILE A 24 1.63 1.44 6.30
CA ILE A 24 2.84 1.08 7.04
C ILE A 24 2.87 1.80 8.38
N ILE A 25 3.19 1.06 9.45
CA ILE A 25 3.36 1.62 10.79
C ILE A 25 4.85 1.89 11.02
N ASN A 26 5.20 3.11 11.44
CA ASN A 26 6.57 3.56 11.70
C ASN A 26 7.51 3.28 10.51
N PRO A 27 7.34 3.99 9.37
CA PRO A 27 8.16 3.77 8.19
C PRO A 27 9.66 3.92 8.54
N PRO A 28 10.55 3.07 8.00
CA PRO A 28 11.98 3.11 8.32
C PRO A 28 12.70 4.36 7.81
N VAL A 29 12.06 5.14 6.93
CA VAL A 29 12.60 6.34 6.28
C VAL A 29 11.51 7.42 6.23
N ASP A 30 11.86 8.65 6.61
CA ASP A 30 10.89 9.75 6.78
C ASP A 30 10.16 10.17 5.49
N ASP A 31 10.78 9.95 4.33
CA ASP A 31 10.23 10.38 3.03
C ASP A 31 9.21 9.39 2.42
N ILE A 32 8.84 8.34 3.17
CA ILE A 32 7.89 7.31 2.71
C ILE A 32 6.49 7.66 3.20
N SER A 33 5.54 7.70 2.26
CA SER A 33 4.12 7.82 2.62
C SER A 33 3.69 6.66 3.50
N SER A 34 3.09 6.97 4.66
CA SER A 34 2.56 5.96 5.59
C SER A 34 1.34 5.22 5.05
N LYS A 35 0.75 5.70 3.95
CA LYS A 35 -0.46 5.13 3.33
C LYS A 35 -0.43 5.24 1.81
N GLN A 36 -0.90 4.19 1.12
CA GLN A 36 -1.27 4.23 -0.29
C GLN A 36 -2.74 3.82 -0.43
N LEU A 37 -3.44 4.50 -1.31
CA LEU A 37 -4.86 4.27 -1.60
C LEU A 37 -5.03 4.19 -3.11
N GLU A 38 -5.89 3.28 -3.56
CA GLU A 38 -6.25 3.17 -4.96
C GLU A 38 -7.75 2.95 -5.13
N TYR A 39 -8.39 3.84 -5.88
CA TYR A 39 -9.78 3.65 -6.31
C TYR A 39 -9.80 2.79 -7.58
N MET A 40 -10.57 1.71 -7.55
CA MET A 40 -10.61 0.70 -8.61
C MET A 40 -11.88 0.74 -9.45
N GLY A 41 -12.70 1.77 -9.29
CA GLY A 41 -13.96 1.92 -10.02
C GLY A 41 -15.16 1.42 -9.23
N THR A 42 -16.24 1.15 -9.95
CA THR A 42 -17.51 0.71 -9.37
C THR A 42 -17.49 -0.79 -9.12
N SER A 43 -18.47 -1.30 -8.37
CA SER A 43 -18.67 -2.74 -8.16
C SER A 43 -19.07 -3.48 -9.45
N ALA A 44 -19.35 -2.78 -10.54
CA ALA A 44 -19.54 -3.37 -11.86
C ALA A 44 -18.24 -3.54 -12.65
N SER A 45 -17.20 -2.74 -12.36
CA SER A 45 -15.90 -2.78 -13.05
C SER A 45 -14.81 -3.49 -12.26
N SER A 46 -14.97 -3.61 -10.94
CA SER A 46 -13.99 -4.26 -10.06
C SER A 46 -14.69 -5.01 -8.93
N THR A 47 -13.93 -5.85 -8.24
CA THR A 47 -14.39 -6.66 -7.11
C THR A 47 -13.53 -6.40 -5.88
N VAL A 48 -14.09 -6.66 -4.69
CA VAL A 48 -13.30 -6.63 -3.45
C VAL A 48 -12.10 -7.57 -3.54
N TYR A 49 -12.24 -8.75 -4.16
CA TYR A 49 -11.10 -9.67 -4.36
C TYR A 49 -9.96 -9.05 -5.19
N ALA A 50 -10.29 -8.30 -6.24
CA ALA A 50 -9.29 -7.57 -7.01
C ALA A 50 -8.64 -6.46 -6.16
N ALA A 51 -9.40 -5.82 -5.27
CA ALA A 51 -8.89 -4.82 -4.35
C ALA A 51 -7.96 -5.39 -3.28
N GLU A 52 -8.25 -6.57 -2.74
CA GLU A 52 -7.34 -7.27 -1.83
C GLU A 52 -5.98 -7.54 -2.49
N LEU A 53 -6.00 -8.05 -3.73
CA LEU A 53 -4.77 -8.25 -4.51
C LEU A 53 -4.06 -6.92 -4.80
N LYS A 54 -4.81 -5.86 -5.11
CA LYS A 54 -4.23 -4.53 -5.32
C LYS A 54 -3.58 -4.00 -4.04
N GLY A 55 -4.16 -4.26 -2.86
CA GLY A 55 -3.56 -3.96 -1.57
C GLY A 55 -2.15 -4.56 -1.43
N LEU A 56 -1.96 -5.83 -1.83
CA LEU A 56 -0.64 -6.47 -1.85
C LEU A 56 0.32 -5.79 -2.83
N VAL A 57 -0.15 -5.40 -4.02
CA VAL A 57 0.67 -4.65 -5.00
C VAL A 57 1.15 -3.32 -4.41
N LEU A 58 0.26 -2.58 -3.74
CA LEU A 58 0.61 -1.32 -3.07
C LEU A 58 1.63 -1.55 -1.94
N ALA A 59 1.45 -2.61 -1.14
CA ALA A 59 2.40 -2.97 -0.09
C ALA A 59 3.80 -3.29 -0.62
N LEU A 60 3.90 -4.06 -1.71
CA LEU A 60 5.17 -4.35 -2.36
C LEU A 60 5.82 -3.09 -2.93
N GLN A 61 5.02 -2.18 -3.50
CA GLN A 61 5.52 -0.89 -3.98
C GLN A 61 6.12 -0.05 -2.83
N MET A 62 5.47 0.00 -1.66
CA MET A 62 6.02 0.67 -0.48
C MET A 62 7.39 0.09 -0.08
N ILE A 63 7.57 -1.23 -0.13
CA ILE A 63 8.86 -1.88 0.18
C ILE A 63 9.93 -1.45 -0.83
N LEU A 64 9.59 -1.40 -2.12
CA LEU A 64 10.51 -0.91 -3.16
C LEU A 64 10.88 0.55 -2.94
N ASP A 65 9.94 1.39 -2.53
CA ASP A 65 10.18 2.81 -2.27
C ASP A 65 11.06 3.03 -1.04
N ILE A 66 10.88 2.24 0.02
CA ILE A 66 11.77 2.19 1.19
C ILE A 66 13.19 1.83 0.74
N HIS A 67 13.34 0.73 -0.01
CA HIS A 67 14.65 0.29 -0.50
C HIS A 67 15.35 1.36 -1.35
N LYS A 68 14.62 2.02 -2.26
CA LYS A 68 15.15 3.13 -3.07
C LYS A 68 15.57 4.30 -2.20
N SER A 69 14.78 4.68 -1.20
CA SER A 69 15.06 5.83 -0.34
C SER A 69 16.23 5.59 0.61
N SER A 70 16.41 4.36 1.10
CA SER A 70 17.58 3.96 1.88
C SER A 70 18.88 3.95 1.08
N ASN A 71 18.81 3.77 -0.25
CA ASN A 71 19.98 3.65 -1.13
C ASN A 71 20.29 4.94 -1.93
N ARG A 72 19.68 6.09 -1.61
CA ARG A 72 20.00 7.35 -2.30
C ARG A 72 21.39 7.85 -1.86
N PRO A 73 22.33 8.11 -2.80
CA PRO A 73 23.63 8.65 -2.45
C PRO A 73 23.46 10.08 -1.92
N GLY A 74 23.86 10.30 -0.65
CA GLY A 74 23.75 11.61 0.04
C GLY A 74 23.06 11.58 1.40
N LYS A 75 22.53 10.42 1.83
CA LYS A 75 22.19 10.12 3.23
C LYS A 75 23.17 9.09 3.80
#